data_AF-A0A843EZW7-F1
#
_entry.id   AF-A0A843EZW7-F1
#
_cell.length_a   1.000
_cell.length_b   1.000
_cell.length_c   1.000
_cell.angle_alpha   90.00
_cell.angle_beta   90.00
_cell.angle_gamma   90.00
#
_symmetry.space_group_name_H-M   'P 1'
#
loop_
_entity.id
_entity.type
_entity.pdbx_description
1 polymer ?
#
loop_
_entity_poly.entity_id
_entity_poly.type
_entity_poly.pdbx_seq_one_letter_code
_entity_poly.pdbx_strand_id
1 'polypeptide(L)'
;MLIDFPLAFELISGIDYSFDIYVNGKQVHSQNGTSEFAGFKTIDLDKNITVKSNDTFKVVFKNNNVPYQAFSRQHYMPGMSFVSNDGQSWKDITLDNKTVCLKVYTL
;
A
#
# COMPACT_ATOMS: atom_id res chain seq x y z
N MET A 1 4.31 18.92 -9.51
CA MET A 1 4.48 17.59 -10.10
C MET A 1 3.12 16.94 -10.10
N LEU A 2 2.56 16.70 -11.29
CA LEU A 2 1.29 15.99 -11.47
C LEU A 2 1.64 14.51 -11.45
N ILE A 3 1.07 13.74 -10.52
CA ILE A 3 1.49 12.36 -10.26
C ILE A 3 0.32 11.42 -10.50
N ASP A 4 0.51 10.53 -11.46
CA ASP A 4 -0.37 9.40 -11.82
C ASP A 4 0.16 8.16 -11.09
N PHE A 5 -0.67 7.47 -10.31
CA PHE A 5 -0.19 6.38 -9.44
C PHE A 5 -0.79 5.03 -9.83
N PRO A 6 0.02 4.15 -10.41
CA PRO A 6 -0.22 2.73 -10.34
C PRO A 6 0.12 2.16 -8.94
N LEU A 7 -0.68 1.21 -8.44
CA LEU A 7 -0.52 0.56 -7.13
C LEU A 7 -0.43 -0.96 -7.28
N ALA A 8 0.70 -1.60 -6.96
CA ALA A 8 0.91 -3.05 -7.17
C ALA A 8 0.83 -3.90 -5.88
N PHE A 9 -0.06 -4.90 -5.84
CA PHE A 9 -0.27 -5.84 -4.72
C PHE A 9 -0.71 -7.23 -5.16
N GLU A 10 -0.40 -8.27 -4.37
CA GLU A 10 -0.94 -9.62 -4.55
C GLU A 10 -2.38 -9.72 -4.02
N LEU A 11 -3.30 -10.15 -4.87
CA LEU A 11 -4.71 -10.34 -4.53
C LEU A 11 -5.10 -11.82 -4.70
N ILE A 12 -6.23 -12.22 -4.11
CA ILE A 12 -6.97 -13.44 -4.49
C ILE A 12 -8.13 -13.02 -5.38
N SER A 13 -8.40 -13.77 -6.46
CA SER A 13 -9.52 -13.49 -7.37
C SER A 13 -10.86 -13.41 -6.62
N GLY A 14 -11.69 -12.43 -6.95
CA GLY A 14 -13.03 -12.26 -6.39
C GLY A 14 -13.07 -11.63 -4.99
N ILE A 15 -11.93 -11.13 -4.49
CA ILE A 15 -11.85 -10.45 -3.19
C ILE A 15 -11.89 -8.93 -3.38
N ASP A 16 -12.73 -8.28 -2.59
CA ASP A 16 -12.79 -6.82 -2.51
C ASP A 16 -11.57 -6.25 -1.80
N TYR A 17 -11.03 -5.17 -2.36
CA TYR A 17 -9.98 -4.38 -1.76
C TYR A 17 -10.42 -2.91 -1.66
N SER A 18 -9.81 -2.20 -0.72
CA SER A 18 -9.86 -0.75 -0.68
C SER A 18 -8.53 -0.19 -0.24
N PHE A 19 -8.25 1.04 -0.62
CA PHE A 19 -7.09 1.75 -0.13
C PHE A 19 -7.37 3.23 0.07
N ASP A 20 -6.71 3.78 1.07
CA ASP A 20 -6.75 5.19 1.44
C ASP A 20 -5.35 5.77 1.31
N ILE A 21 -5.24 6.96 0.71
CA ILE A 21 -3.96 7.67 0.56
C ILE A 21 -3.97 8.90 1.44
N TYR A 22 -2.89 9.06 2.20
CA TYR A 22 -2.67 10.16 3.13
C TYR A 22 -1.43 10.93 2.74
N VAL A 23 -1.56 12.26 2.72
CA VAL A 23 -0.44 13.20 2.58
C VAL A 23 -0.45 14.10 3.80
N ASN A 24 0.66 14.16 4.53
CA ASN A 24 0.77 14.94 5.78
C ASN A 24 -0.32 14.59 6.80
N GLY A 25 -0.63 13.30 6.92
CA GLY A 25 -1.66 12.78 7.83
C GLY A 25 -3.10 13.01 7.38
N LYS A 26 -3.35 13.80 6.33
CA LYS A 26 -4.69 14.04 5.79
C LYS A 26 -5.02 13.02 4.70
N GLN A 27 -6.19 12.39 4.80
CA GLN A 27 -6.72 11.54 3.73
C GLN A 27 -7.05 12.40 2.51
N VAL A 28 -6.43 12.11 1.38
CA VAL A 28 -6.58 12.85 0.12
C VAL A 28 -7.26 12.03 -0.97
N HIS A 29 -7.24 10.70 -0.85
CA HIS A 29 -7.86 9.79 -1.79
C HIS A 29 -8.35 8.52 -1.10
N SER A 30 -9.38 7.90 -1.68
CA SER A 30 -9.89 6.59 -1.32
C SER A 30 -10.44 5.93 -2.58
N GLN A 31 -10.09 4.68 -2.81
CA GLN A 31 -10.57 3.92 -3.95
C GLN A 31 -10.69 2.45 -3.57
N ASN A 32 -11.64 1.77 -4.20
CA ASN A 32 -11.92 0.36 -3.97
C ASN A 32 -12.09 -0.37 -5.30
N GLY A 33 -12.17 -1.68 -5.21
CA GLY A 33 -12.44 -2.55 -6.34
C GLY A 33 -12.44 -4.01 -5.93
N THR A 34 -12.57 -4.88 -6.91
CA THR A 34 -12.52 -6.33 -6.71
C THR A 34 -11.36 -6.88 -7.52
N SER A 35 -10.63 -7.84 -6.94
CA SER A 35 -9.57 -8.50 -7.69
C SER A 35 -10.12 -9.38 -8.79
N GLU A 36 -9.53 -9.30 -9.97
CA GLU A 36 -9.90 -10.13 -11.13
C GLU A 36 -9.10 -11.43 -11.21
N PHE A 37 -7.93 -11.51 -10.56
CA PHE A 37 -7.06 -12.68 -10.61
C PHE A 37 -6.17 -12.77 -9.36
N ALA A 38 -5.55 -13.94 -9.17
CA ALA A 38 -4.55 -14.13 -8.12
C ALA A 38 -3.17 -13.66 -8.61
N GLY A 39 -2.51 -12.78 -7.86
CA GLY A 39 -1.20 -12.23 -8.24
C GLY A 39 -1.14 -10.71 -8.17
N PHE A 40 -0.07 -10.14 -8.72
CA PHE A 40 0.17 -8.70 -8.69
C PHE A 40 -0.74 -7.94 -9.67
N LYS A 41 -1.58 -7.05 -9.16
CA LYS A 41 -2.34 -6.10 -9.97
C LYS A 41 -1.84 -4.70 -9.72
N THR A 42 -1.60 -3.98 -10.81
CA THR A 42 -1.42 -2.53 -10.79
C THR A 42 -2.78 -1.85 -10.90
N ILE A 43 -3.10 -0.95 -9.97
CA ILE A 43 -4.36 -0.18 -9.97
C ILE A 43 -4.06 1.27 -10.31
N ASP A 44 -4.66 1.78 -11.38
CA ASP A 44 -4.60 3.20 -11.72
C ASP A 44 -5.53 4.00 -10.80
N LEU A 45 -5.08 5.16 -10.33
CA LEU A 45 -5.94 6.06 -9.57
C LEU A 45 -6.94 6.75 -10.49
N ASP A 46 -8.16 6.93 -10.00
CA ASP A 46 -9.16 7.76 -10.68
C ASP A 46 -8.79 9.26 -10.73
N LYS A 47 -7.80 9.67 -9.92
CA LYS A 47 -7.25 11.03 -9.89
C LYS A 47 -5.79 11.06 -9.46
N ASN A 48 -5.09 12.07 -9.97
CA ASN A 48 -3.73 12.38 -9.58
C ASN A 48 -3.64 12.98 -8.17
N ILE A 49 -2.64 12.55 -7.39
CA ILE A 49 -2.38 13.07 -6.04
C ILE A 49 -1.07 13.85 -6.04
N THR A 50 -1.13 15.15 -5.75
CA THR A 50 0.09 15.95 -5.68
C THR A 50 0.83 15.68 -4.37
N VAL A 51 2.12 15.35 -4.48
CA VAL A 51 3.05 15.18 -3.36
C VAL A 51 4.26 16.08 -3.61
N LYS A 52 4.81 16.70 -2.58
CA LYS A 52 5.97 17.59 -2.64
C LYS A 52 7.12 17.03 -1.82
N SER A 53 8.33 17.52 -2.07
CA SER A 53 9.46 17.22 -1.20
C SER A 53 9.12 17.57 0.25
N ASN A 54 9.51 16.68 1.18
CA ASN A 54 9.22 16.73 2.61
C ASN A 54 7.77 16.42 3.01
N ASP A 55 6.87 16.11 2.07
CA ASP A 55 5.58 15.56 2.44
C ASP A 55 5.75 14.15 3.01
N THR A 56 4.98 13.84 4.05
CA THR A 56 4.83 12.46 4.51
C THR A 56 3.72 11.79 3.71
N PHE A 57 4.04 10.64 3.13
CA PHE A 57 3.12 9.88 2.28
C PHE A 57 2.84 8.51 2.91
N LYS A 58 1.57 8.14 2.96
CA LYS A 58 1.12 6.85 3.52
C LYS A 58 -0.03 6.30 2.70
N VAL A 59 0.03 5.01 2.41
CA VAL A 59 -1.10 4.25 1.85
C VAL A 59 -1.54 3.23 2.88
N VAL A 60 -2.86 3.17 3.13
CA VAL A 60 -3.48 2.15 3.95
C VAL A 60 -4.26 1.25 3.01
N PHE A 61 -3.76 0.03 2.80
CA PHE A 61 -4.41 -0.97 1.96
C PHE A 61 -5.18 -1.96 2.84
N LYS A 62 -6.42 -2.26 2.47
CA LYS A 62 -7.34 -3.13 3.19
C LYS A 62 -7.76 -4.25 2.27
N ASN A 63 -7.48 -5.48 2.69
CA ASN A 63 -7.87 -6.72 2.03
C ASN A 63 -7.94 -7.82 3.09
N ASN A 64 -8.73 -8.87 2.85
CA ASN A 64 -8.79 -10.04 3.73
C ASN A 64 -7.54 -10.93 3.66
N ASN A 65 -6.70 -10.74 2.64
CA ASN A 65 -5.41 -11.38 2.49
C ASN A 65 -4.36 -10.34 2.07
N VAL A 66 -3.39 -10.07 2.95
CA VAL A 66 -2.30 -9.13 2.68
C VAL A 66 -0.99 -9.90 2.59
N PRO A 67 -0.37 -10.00 1.39
CA PRO A 67 0.92 -10.65 1.23
C PRO A 67 2.02 -9.86 1.95
N TYR A 68 3.01 -10.58 2.45
CA TYR A 68 4.27 -9.99 2.92
C TYR A 68 5.44 -10.80 2.39
N GLN A 69 6.55 -10.12 2.13
CA GLN A 69 7.81 -10.75 1.75
C GLN A 69 8.66 -10.97 2.99
N ALA A 70 9.16 -12.19 3.16
CA ALA A 70 10.03 -12.61 4.26
C ALA A 70 11.30 -13.29 3.72
N PHE A 71 12.33 -13.44 4.55
CA PHE A 71 13.55 -14.21 4.24
C PHE A 71 14.26 -13.81 2.94
N SER A 72 14.21 -12.53 2.60
CA SER A 72 14.87 -12.00 1.40
C SER A 72 16.07 -11.14 1.74
N ARG A 73 16.99 -10.99 0.78
CA ARG A 73 18.16 -10.11 0.88
C ARG A 73 17.78 -8.68 0.53
N GLN A 74 16.98 -8.05 1.37
CA GLN A 74 16.60 -6.65 1.26
C GLN A 74 17.00 -5.87 2.51
N HIS A 75 17.20 -4.56 2.35
CA HIS A 75 17.41 -3.68 3.49
C HIS A 75 16.05 -3.29 4.08
N TYR A 76 15.80 -3.69 5.32
CA TYR A 76 14.59 -3.33 6.05
C TYR A 76 14.82 -2.03 6.79
N MET A 77 13.99 -1.02 6.50
CA MET A 77 14.02 0.26 7.19
C MET A 77 12.92 0.29 8.26
N PRO A 78 13.26 0.39 9.56
CA PRO A 78 12.28 0.54 10.62
C PRO A 78 11.29 1.67 10.35
N GLY A 79 10.00 1.42 10.62
CA GLY A 79 8.93 2.38 10.40
C GLY A 79 8.42 2.50 8.97
N MET A 80 8.73 1.54 8.07
CA MET A 80 8.31 1.60 6.65
C MET A 80 7.23 0.58 6.25
N SER A 81 7.03 -0.50 7.01
CA SER A 81 6.05 -1.54 6.65
C SER A 81 5.26 -1.97 7.86
N PHE A 82 3.95 -1.74 7.83
CA PHE A 82 3.05 -2.06 8.92
C PHE A 82 1.90 -2.94 8.45
N VAL A 83 1.42 -3.80 9.35
CA VAL A 83 0.20 -4.60 9.16
C VAL A 83 -0.71 -4.45 10.38
N SER A 84 -2.00 -4.61 10.14
CA SER A 84 -3.03 -4.54 11.18
C SER A 84 -4.15 -5.54 10.85
N ASN A 85 -4.71 -6.17 11.87
CA ASN A 85 -5.87 -7.07 11.73
C ASN A 85 -7.21 -6.38 12.02
N ASP A 86 -7.19 -5.22 12.67
CA ASP A 86 -8.35 -4.47 13.16
C ASP A 86 -8.44 -3.04 12.59
N GLY A 87 -7.39 -2.60 11.87
CA GLY A 87 -7.23 -1.24 11.36
C GLY A 87 -6.84 -0.20 12.42
N GLN A 88 -6.70 -0.60 13.69
CA GLN A 88 -6.42 0.29 14.83
C GLN A 88 -5.03 0.04 15.42
N SER A 89 -4.69 -1.22 15.60
CA SER A 89 -3.41 -1.69 16.15
C SER A 89 -2.47 -2.04 15.00
N TRP A 90 -1.39 -1.28 14.86
CA TRP A 90 -0.43 -1.45 13.77
C TRP A 90 0.88 -2.03 14.28
N LYS A 91 1.32 -3.13 13.66
CA LYS A 91 2.62 -3.76 13.94
C LYS A 91 3.61 -3.40 12.84
N ASP A 92 4.76 -2.86 13.22
CA ASP A 92 5.91 -2.74 12.32
C ASP A 92 6.50 -4.12 12.05
N ILE A 93 6.36 -4.62 10.83
CA ILE A 93 6.84 -5.96 10.43
C ILE A 93 8.29 -5.94 9.93
N THR A 94 8.89 -4.75 9.77
CA THR A 94 10.31 -4.63 9.41
C THR A 94 11.22 -5.17 10.52
N LEU A 95 10.76 -5.09 11.78
CA LEU A 95 11.43 -5.66 12.95
C LEU A 95 11.49 -7.20 12.91
N ASP A 96 10.61 -7.83 12.12
CA ASP A 96 10.58 -9.28 11.91
C ASP A 96 11.35 -9.70 10.62
N ASN A 97 12.12 -8.81 10.00
CA ASN A 97 12.72 -8.99 8.66
C ASN A 97 11.67 -9.28 7.58
N LYS A 98 10.57 -8.52 7.57
CA LYS A 98 9.49 -8.61 6.59
C LYS A 98 9.12 -7.24 6.02
N THR A 99 8.49 -7.24 4.84
CA THR A 99 7.93 -6.02 4.24
C THR A 99 6.59 -6.33 3.58
N VAL A 100 5.72 -5.32 3.49
CA VAL A 100 4.47 -5.44 2.74
C VAL A 100 4.77 -5.40 1.25
N CYS A 101 4.07 -6.22 0.46
CA CYS A 101 4.22 -6.22 -0.99
C CYS A 101 3.39 -5.08 -1.61
N LEU A 102 3.76 -3.83 -1.31
CA LEU A 102 3.09 -2.61 -1.73
C LEU A 102 4.07 -1.74 -2.52
N LYS A 103 3.72 -1.41 -3.76
CA LYS A 103 4.50 -0.46 -4.56
C LYS A 103 3.63 0.68 -5.03
N VAL A 104 4.18 1.88 -4.93
CA VAL A 104 3.57 3.13 -5.34
C VAL A 104 4.48 3.74 -6.39
N TYR A 105 3.93 4.02 -7.57
CA TYR A 105 4.68 4.63 -8.66
C TYR A 105 4.34 6.11 -8.77
N THR A 106 5.35 6.93 -9.10
CA THR A 106 5.21 8.38 -9.26
C THR A 106 5.80 8.82 -10.60
N LEU A 107 5.21 9.84 -11.23
CA LEU A 107 5.73 10.53 -12.41
C LEU A 107 6.51 11.81 -12.04
#